data_AF-A0A4U0VEC9-F1
#
_entry.id   AF-A0A4U0VEC9-F1
#
_cell.length_a   1.000
_cell.length_b   1.000
_cell.length_c   1.000
_cell.angle_alpha   90.00
_cell.angle_beta   90.00
_cell.angle_gamma   90.00
#
_symmetry.space_group_name_H-M   'P 1'
#
loop_
_entity.id
_entity.type
_entity.pdbx_description
1 polymer ?
#
loop_
_entity_poly.entity_id
_entity_poly.type
_entity_poly.pdbx_seq_one_letter_code
_entity_poly.pdbx_strand_id
1 'polypeptide(L)'
;MTTRAPPATEAAKCRDKPRLHHGVCEPFMVTCRPLGGVDNLKIIWWYIAAIDEDESPSAGEKQFEIQWFGFEKAQSRLTFAMDRDVVRKAIQIFDASYAA
;
A
#
# COMPACT_ATOMS: atom_id res chain seq x y z
N MET A 1 -0.78 2.21 -12.08
CA MET A 1 -1.12 0.96 -11.35
C MET A 1 -2.14 0.15 -12.12
N THR A 2 -1.94 -1.17 -12.23
CA THR A 2 -2.92 -2.07 -12.86
C THR A 2 -3.97 -2.49 -11.84
N THR A 3 -5.22 -2.10 -12.04
CA THR A 3 -6.33 -2.38 -11.11
C THR A 3 -7.52 -3.01 -11.84
N ARG A 4 -8.46 -3.60 -11.08
CA ARG A 4 -9.77 -4.04 -11.60
C ARG A 4 -10.85 -2.99 -11.41
N ALA A 5 -10.48 -1.74 -11.15
CA ALA A 5 -11.45 -0.66 -11.00
C ALA A 5 -12.27 -0.53 -12.30
N PRO A 6 -13.59 -0.30 -12.19
CA PRO A 6 -14.39 0.03 -13.36
C PRO A 6 -13.90 1.37 -13.94
N PRO A 7 -14.08 1.60 -15.25
CA PRO A 7 -13.84 2.91 -15.84
C PRO A 7 -14.69 3.99 -15.14
N ALA A 8 -14.15 5.21 -15.04
CA ALA A 8 -14.85 6.35 -14.40
C ALA A 8 -16.19 6.69 -15.08
N THR A 9 -16.30 6.38 -16.37
CA THR A 9 -17.55 6.43 -17.14
C THR A 9 -18.14 5.03 -17.26
N GLU A 10 -19.34 4.84 -16.72
CA GLU A 10 -20.03 3.57 -16.77
C GLU A 10 -20.43 3.23 -18.21
N ALA A 11 -19.82 2.17 -18.75
CA ALA A 11 -20.21 1.59 -20.02
C ALA A 11 -21.05 0.33 -19.75
N ALA A 12 -22.21 0.20 -20.40
CA ALA A 12 -23.18 -0.89 -20.19
C ALA A 12 -22.59 -2.32 -20.35
N LYS A 13 -21.40 -2.47 -20.94
CA LYS A 13 -20.69 -3.74 -21.09
C LYS A 13 -19.20 -3.58 -20.77
N CYS A 14 -18.85 -3.57 -19.49
CA CYS A 14 -17.46 -3.58 -19.05
C CYS A 14 -16.99 -5.01 -18.74
N ARG A 15 -15.98 -5.51 -19.46
CA ARG A 15 -15.37 -6.83 -19.16
C ARG A 15 -14.59 -6.75 -17.84
N ASP A 16 -14.70 -7.78 -17.00
CA ASP A 16 -13.85 -7.93 -15.80
C ASP A 16 -12.43 -8.33 -16.22
N LYS A 17 -11.57 -7.31 -16.36
CA LYS A 17 -10.15 -7.48 -16.65
C LYS A 17 -9.34 -6.39 -15.95
N PRO A 18 -8.11 -6.68 -15.52
CA PRO A 18 -7.21 -5.64 -15.03
C PRO A 18 -6.92 -4.60 -16.13
N ARG A 19 -6.82 -3.33 -15.75
CA ARG A 19 -6.50 -2.19 -16.62
C ARG A 19 -5.44 -1.34 -15.97
N LEU A 20 -4.55 -0.75 -16.78
CA LEU A 20 -3.59 0.23 -16.30
C LEU A 20 -4.30 1.58 -16.11
N HIS A 21 -4.21 2.12 -14.90
CA HIS A 21 -4.65 3.47 -14.55
C HIS A 21 -3.43 4.30 -14.13
N HIS A 22 -3.37 5.56 -14.58
CA HIS A 22 -2.34 6.54 -14.22
C HIS A 22 -2.86 7.47 -13.13
N GLY A 23 -1.97 7.99 -12.28
CA GLY A 23 -2.35 8.94 -11.21
C GLY A 23 -3.35 8.37 -10.19
N VAL A 24 -3.30 7.05 -9.95
CA VAL A 24 -4.16 6.35 -8.97
C VAL A 24 -3.77 6.79 -7.57
N CYS A 25 -4.73 7.34 -6.83
CA CYS A 25 -4.57 7.76 -5.43
C CYS A 25 -5.31 6.82 -4.47
N GLU A 26 -5.97 5.79 -5.00
CA GLU A 26 -6.66 4.76 -4.26
C GLU A 26 -5.68 3.83 -3.54
N PRO A 27 -6.08 3.22 -2.41
CA PRO A 27 -5.23 2.28 -1.69
C PRO A 27 -4.90 1.07 -2.56
N PHE A 28 -3.64 0.64 -2.51
CA PHE A 28 -3.19 -0.52 -3.29
C PHE A 28 -3.51 -1.85 -2.61
N MET A 29 -3.76 -1.83 -1.29
CA MET A 29 -4.05 -3.00 -0.48
C MET A 29 -4.90 -2.63 0.73
N VAL A 30 -5.79 -3.53 1.12
CA VAL A 30 -6.56 -3.45 2.37
C VAL A 30 -6.24 -4.67 3.21
N THR A 31 -6.00 -4.47 4.50
CA THR A 31 -5.81 -5.56 5.46
C THR A 31 -6.80 -5.42 6.62
N CYS A 32 -7.32 -6.54 7.09
CA CYS A 32 -8.19 -6.64 8.25
C CYS A 32 -7.43 -7.35 9.37
N ARG A 33 -7.24 -6.69 10.51
CA ARG A 33 -6.51 -7.23 11.67
C ARG A 33 -7.46 -7.37 12.87
N PRO A 34 -7.75 -8.60 13.33
CA PRO A 34 -8.45 -8.79 14.60
C PRO A 34 -7.60 -8.25 15.75
N LEU A 35 -8.20 -7.48 16.66
CA LEU A 35 -7.51 -6.91 17.83
C LEU A 35 -7.75 -7.70 19.12
N GLY A 36 -8.42 -8.84 19.04
CA GLY A 36 -8.86 -9.64 20.18
C GLY A 36 -10.24 -9.19 20.72
N GLY A 37 -10.98 -10.11 21.33
CA GLY A 37 -12.40 -9.92 21.66
C GLY A 37 -13.33 -10.31 20.51
N VAL A 38 -14.64 -10.31 20.78
CA VAL A 38 -15.66 -10.83 19.84
C VAL A 38 -15.91 -9.87 18.66
N ASP A 39 -15.73 -8.55 18.87
CA ASP A 39 -16.20 -7.52 17.92
C ASP A 39 -15.15 -6.45 17.55
N ASN A 40 -13.85 -6.71 17.71
CA ASN A 40 -12.80 -5.72 17.43
C ASN A 40 -12.00 -6.05 16.18
N LEU A 41 -12.32 -5.38 15.07
CA LEU A 41 -11.58 -5.48 13.81
C LEU A 41 -10.97 -4.13 13.43
N LYS A 42 -9.66 -4.11 13.17
CA LYS A 42 -8.97 -2.97 12.55
C LYS A 42 -8.92 -3.17 11.05
N ILE A 43 -9.51 -2.26 10.29
CA ILE A 43 -9.36 -2.18 8.83
C ILE A 43 -8.27 -1.15 8.55
N ILE A 44 -7.30 -1.51 7.70
CA ILE A 44 -6.17 -0.65 7.33
C ILE A 44 -6.12 -0.56 5.81
N TRP A 45 -6.13 0.66 5.31
CA TRP A 45 -5.93 0.98 3.90
C TRP A 45 -4.49 1.42 3.68
N TRP A 46 -3.80 0.75 2.76
CA TRP A 46 -2.38 0.98 2.49
C TRP A 46 -2.20 1.73 1.18
N TYR A 47 -1.28 2.70 1.20
CA TYR A 47 -0.94 3.56 0.08
C TYR A 47 0.56 3.47 -0.21
N ILE A 48 0.95 3.75 -1.45
CA ILE A 48 2.35 3.88 -1.87
C ILE A 48 2.56 5.36 -2.20
N ALA A 49 3.60 5.95 -1.63
CA ALA A 49 4.01 7.31 -1.93
C ALA A 49 5.49 7.31 -2.30
N ALA A 50 5.87 8.27 -3.14
CA ALA A 50 7.26 8.65 -3.37
C ALA A 50 7.49 9.99 -2.67
N ILE A 51 8.67 10.14 -2.09
CA ILE A 51 9.14 11.38 -1.45
C ILE A 51 10.53 11.69 -2.00
N ASP A 52 10.92 12.96 -1.96
CA ASP A 52 12.30 13.35 -2.26
C ASP A 52 13.22 12.94 -1.09
N GLU A 53 14.42 12.44 -1.39
CA GLU A 53 15.34 11.89 -0.38
C GLU A 53 15.79 12.92 0.67
N ASP A 54 15.75 14.21 0.31
CA ASP A 54 16.10 15.33 1.19
C ASP A 54 14.97 15.71 2.15
N GLU A 55 13.76 15.14 1.99
CA GLU A 55 12.66 15.39 2.91
C GLU A 55 12.81 14.62 4.23
N SER A 56 12.79 15.37 5.32
CA SER A 56 12.73 14.78 6.65
C SER A 56 11.38 14.11 6.90
N PRO A 57 11.34 12.98 7.64
CA PRO A 57 10.07 12.38 8.04
C PRO A 57 9.17 13.41 8.72
N SER A 58 7.90 13.46 8.33
CA SER A 58 6.89 14.27 9.02
C SER A 58 6.60 13.73 10.42
N ALA A 59 5.92 14.51 11.26
CA ALA A 59 5.56 14.07 12.60
C ALA A 59 4.57 12.89 12.55
N GLY A 60 4.96 11.76 13.13
CA GLY A 60 4.09 10.61 13.37
C GLY A 60 3.27 10.74 14.66
N GLU A 61 2.60 9.67 15.05
CA GLU A 61 1.98 9.60 16.38
C GLU A 61 3.06 9.73 17.48
N LYS A 62 2.77 10.46 18.56
CA LYS A 62 3.77 10.88 19.56
C LYS A 62 4.56 9.73 20.20
N GLN A 63 3.98 8.53 20.24
CA GLN A 63 4.60 7.35 20.81
C GLN A 63 5.51 6.57 19.83
N PHE A 64 5.61 7.00 18.57
CA PHE A 64 6.41 6.33 17.54
C PHE A 64 7.43 7.28 16.91
N GLU A 65 8.61 6.73 16.61
CA GLU A 65 9.65 7.40 15.83
C GLU A 65 9.59 6.91 14.38
N ILE A 66 9.73 7.83 13.41
CA ILE A 66 9.79 7.49 11.99
C ILE A 66 11.25 7.47 11.53
N GLN A 67 11.63 6.37 10.87
CA GLN A 67 12.97 6.17 10.35
C GLN A 67 12.88 5.60 8.93
N TRP A 68 13.75 6.09 8.05
CA TRP A 68 13.90 5.56 6.69
C TRP A 68 14.77 4.31 6.68
N PHE A 69 14.34 3.30 5.93
CA PHE A 69 15.08 2.06 5.73
C PHE A 69 15.02 1.63 4.28
N GLY A 70 16.12 1.03 3.80
CA GLY A 70 16.07 0.22 2.58
C GLY A 70 15.19 -1.02 2.76
N PHE A 71 14.72 -1.57 1.64
CA PHE A 71 13.74 -2.65 1.61
C PHE A 71 14.09 -3.85 2.51
N GLU A 72 15.29 -4.40 2.39
CA GLU A 72 15.72 -5.58 3.16
C GLU A 72 15.72 -5.31 4.68
N LYS A 73 16.17 -4.11 5.07
CA LYS A 73 16.20 -3.71 6.48
C LYS A 73 14.79 -3.51 7.02
N ALA A 74 13.88 -2.91 6.24
CA ALA A 74 12.48 -2.81 6.60
C ALA A 74 11.84 -4.19 6.80
N GLN A 75 12.09 -5.12 5.87
CA GLN A 75 11.60 -6.51 5.97
C GLN A 75 12.07 -7.21 7.24
N SER A 76 13.33 -7.03 7.64
CA SER A 76 13.87 -7.62 8.88
C SER A 76 13.29 -7.01 10.16
N ARG A 77 12.84 -5.75 10.12
CA ARG A 77 12.37 -5.01 11.30
C ARG A 77 10.88 -5.15 11.56
N LEU A 78 10.08 -5.34 10.52
CA LEU A 78 8.64 -5.48 10.66
C LEU A 78 8.31 -6.77 11.43
N THR A 79 7.60 -6.63 12.55
CA THR A 79 7.25 -7.75 13.43
C THR A 79 6.25 -8.70 12.79
N PHE A 80 5.17 -8.16 12.22
CA PHE A 80 4.06 -8.96 11.70
C PHE A 80 4.31 -9.40 10.25
N ALA A 81 4.04 -10.68 9.96
CA ALA A 81 4.17 -11.24 8.61
C ALA A 81 3.31 -10.48 7.59
N MET A 82 2.08 -10.10 7.98
CA MET A 82 1.19 -9.34 7.11
C MET A 82 1.76 -7.97 6.73
N ASP A 83 2.49 -7.30 7.62
CA ASP A 83 3.11 -6.01 7.29
C ASP A 83 4.29 -6.19 6.33
N ARG A 84 5.05 -7.28 6.49
CA ARG A 84 6.09 -7.69 5.52
C ARG A 84 5.51 -7.96 4.14
N ASP A 85 4.34 -8.59 4.08
CA ASP A 85 3.64 -8.89 2.83
C ASP A 85 3.11 -7.61 2.15
N VAL A 86 2.59 -6.66 2.93
CA VAL A 86 2.18 -5.34 2.43
C VAL A 86 3.36 -4.62 1.77
N VAL A 87 4.51 -4.54 2.44
CA VAL A 87 5.70 -3.86 1.89
C VAL A 87 6.25 -4.59 0.66
N ARG A 88 6.29 -5.93 0.65
CA ARG A 88 6.70 -6.70 -0.53
C ARG A 88 5.77 -6.44 -1.71
N LYS A 89 4.47 -6.38 -1.46
CA LYS A 89 3.48 -6.10 -2.50
C LYS A 89 3.62 -4.69 -3.07
N ALA A 90 3.93 -3.71 -2.21
CA ALA A 90 4.19 -2.33 -2.64
C ALA A 90 5.35 -2.26 -3.64
N ILE A 91 6.50 -2.87 -3.31
CA ILE A 91 7.67 -2.91 -4.22
C ILE A 91 7.34 -3.65 -5.52
N GLN A 92 6.67 -4.80 -5.45
CA GLN A 92 6.24 -5.53 -6.65
C GLN A 92 5.38 -4.66 -7.60
N ILE A 93 4.46 -3.86 -7.03
CA ILE A 93 3.60 -2.96 -7.81
C ILE A 93 4.42 -1.82 -8.40
N PHE A 94 5.35 -1.25 -7.64
CA PHE A 94 6.24 -0.19 -8.09
C PHE A 94 7.10 -0.65 -9.28
N ASP A 95 7.80 -1.78 -9.13
CA ASP A 95 8.67 -2.34 -10.17
C ASP A 95 7.88 -2.62 -11.45
N ALA A 96 6.71 -3.25 -11.34
CA ALA A 96 5.85 -3.55 -12.48
C ALA A 96 5.26 -2.28 -13.15
N SER A 97 5.25 -1.14 -12.46
CA SER A 97 4.69 0.11 -12.98
C SER A 97 5.74 1.09 -13.50
N TYR A 98 6.98 1.04 -13.00
CA TYR A 98 8.00 2.08 -13.23
C TYR A 98 9.40 1.57 -13.56
N ALA A 99 9.74 0.30 -13.32
CA ALA A 99 11.10 -0.22 -13.55
C ALA A 99 11.32 -0.77 -14.99
N ALA A 100 10.66 -0.18 -15.98
CA ALA A 100 10.82 -0.52 -17.40
C ALA A 100 11.99 0.24 -18.04
#